data_AF-A0A7V4GA81-F1
#
_entry.id   AF-A0A7V4GA81-F1
#
_cell.length_a   1.000
_cell.length_b   1.000
_cell.length_c   1.000
_cell.angle_alpha   90.00
_cell.angle_beta   90.00
_cell.angle_gamma   90.00
#
_symmetry.space_group_name_H-M   'P 1'
#
loop_
_entity.id
_entity.type
_entity.pdbx_description
1 polymer ?
#
loop_
_entity_poly.entity_id
_entity_poly.type
_entity_poly.pdbx_seq_one_letter_code
_entity_poly.pdbx_strand_id
1 'polypeptide(L)'
;MRRLISTCTGWALLALLVVPETLWAAAAKVDSMVIVADTRKLGPWAAWWANLYNESHVYFTLVTVIAVPVIGLIFGVLADLVMGHIGIDLKSRELAEH
;
A
#
# COMPACT_ATOMS: atom_id res chain seq x y z
N MET A 1 5.01 28.66 32.74
CA MET A 1 5.25 27.28 33.23
C MET A 1 4.49 26.22 32.43
N ARG A 2 3.14 26.28 32.29
CA ARG A 2 2.37 25.29 31.51
C ARG A 2 2.81 25.10 30.05
N ARG A 3 3.17 26.18 29.34
CA ARG A 3 3.68 26.10 27.95
C ARG A 3 5.03 25.39 27.84
N LEU A 4 5.94 25.64 28.79
CA LEU A 4 7.26 24.99 28.83
C LEU A 4 7.12 23.49 29.11
N ILE A 5 6.23 23.12 30.04
CA ILE A 5 5.94 21.72 30.35
C ILE A 5 5.33 21.03 29.13
N SER A 6 4.35 21.65 28.46
CA SER A 6 3.72 21.06 27.26
C SER A 6 4.69 20.88 26.09
N THR A 7 5.62 21.82 25.91
CA THR A 7 6.64 21.73 24.85
C THR A 7 7.66 20.64 25.18
N CYS A 8 8.14 20.55 26.43
CA CYS A 8 9.02 19.48 26.86
C CYS A 8 8.37 18.09 26.76
N THR A 9 7.09 17.96 27.12
CA THR A 9 6.35 16.69 26.94
C THR A 9 6.16 16.36 25.47
N GLY A 10 5.93 17.34 24.60
CA GLY A 10 5.82 17.13 23.16
C GLY A 10 7.13 16.61 22.54
N TRP A 11 8.27 17.21 22.93
CA TRP A 11 9.58 16.74 22.50
C TRP A 11 9.92 15.35 23.05
N ALA A 12 9.54 15.05 24.30
CA ALA A 12 9.74 13.73 24.89
C ALA A 12 8.90 12.65 24.18
N LEU A 13 7.65 12.95 23.82
CA LEU A 13 6.80 12.03 23.04
C LEU A 13 7.34 11.82 21.62
N LEU A 14 7.83 12.89 20.98
CA LEU A 14 8.41 12.80 19.64
C LEU A 14 9.72 12.01 19.66
N ALA A 15 10.55 12.18 20.69
CA ALA A 15 11.72 11.34 20.90
C ALA A 15 11.34 9.87 21.12
N LEU A 16 10.26 9.58 21.86
CA LEU A 16 9.78 8.21 22.06
C LEU A 16 9.33 7.53 20.74
N LEU A 17 8.83 8.33 19.79
CA LEU A 17 8.41 7.85 18.47
C LEU A 17 9.58 7.66 17.51
N VAL A 18 10.59 8.54 17.57
CA VAL A 18 11.71 8.55 16.60
C VAL A 18 12.89 7.67 17.05
N VAL A 19 13.16 7.58 18.36
CA VAL A 19 14.29 6.81 18.90
C VAL A 19 14.25 5.31 18.51
N PRO A 20 13.10 4.61 18.56
CA PRO A 20 13.03 3.21 18.14
C PRO A 20 13.48 2.98 16.70
N GLU A 21 13.13 3.87 15.76
CA GLU A 21 13.54 3.75 14.36
C GLU A 21 15.06 3.88 14.20
N THR A 22 15.67 4.81 14.94
CA THR A 22 17.13 5.00 14.91
C THR A 22 17.90 3.88 15.60
N LEU A 23 17.31 3.24 16.63
CA LEU A 23 17.89 2.07 17.30
C LEU A 23 17.81 0.81 16.43
N TRP A 24 16.76 0.65 15.62
CA TRP A 24 16.66 -0.44 14.65
C TRP A 24 17.68 -0.29 13.51
N ALA A 25 18.05 0.95 13.16
CA ALA A 25 19.13 1.23 12.22
C ALA A 25 20.55 1.02 12.80
N ALA A 26 20.70 0.94 14.12
CA ALA A 26 21.97 0.73 14.82
C ALA A 26 22.29 -0.74 15.13
N ALA A 27 21.38 -1.67 14.81
CA ALA A 27 21.65 -3.10 14.89
C ALA A 27 22.81 -3.44 13.93
N ALA A 28 23.79 -4.22 14.42
CA ALA A 28 24.96 -4.66 13.64
C ALA A 28 24.52 -5.05 12.24
N LYS A 29 25.16 -4.47 11.22
CA LYS A 29 24.84 -4.58 9.79
C LYS A 29 24.55 -6.05 9.46
N VAL A 30 23.29 -6.45 9.59
CA VAL A 30 22.85 -7.81 9.28
C VAL A 30 23.16 -7.95 7.81
N ASP A 31 23.95 -8.98 7.48
CA ASP A 31 24.31 -9.29 6.10
C ASP A 31 23.05 -9.12 5.26
N SER A 32 23.11 -8.28 4.22
CA SER A 32 21.91 -7.79 3.53
C SER A 32 21.07 -8.99 3.12
N MET A 33 19.99 -9.25 3.86
CA MET A 33 19.16 -10.41 3.61
C MET A 33 18.55 -10.23 2.23
N VAL A 34 19.05 -10.98 1.25
CA VAL A 34 18.60 -10.88 -0.13
C VAL A 34 17.25 -11.59 -0.19
N ILE A 35 16.18 -10.81 -0.14
CA ILE A 35 14.82 -11.32 -0.28
C ILE A 35 14.60 -11.53 -1.78
N VAL A 36 14.55 -12.80 -2.18
CA VAL A 36 14.29 -13.23 -3.56
C VAL A 36 12.98 -13.99 -3.60
N ALA A 37 12.13 -13.67 -4.56
CA ALA A 37 10.92 -14.42 -4.82
C ALA A 37 11.25 -15.77 -5.46
N ASP A 38 10.76 -16.88 -4.89
CA ASP A 38 10.92 -18.21 -5.47
C ASP A 38 10.02 -18.38 -6.70
N THR A 39 10.62 -18.60 -7.88
CA THR A 39 9.91 -18.69 -9.16
C THR A 39 9.75 -20.12 -9.69
N ARG A 40 10.23 -21.14 -8.96
CA ARG A 40 10.37 -22.51 -9.46
C ARG A 40 9.04 -23.23 -9.75
N LYS A 41 7.95 -22.81 -9.13
CA LYS A 41 6.62 -23.42 -9.28
C LYS A 41 5.53 -22.42 -9.69
N LEU A 42 5.93 -21.28 -10.25
CA LEU A 42 5.01 -20.24 -10.66
C LEU A 42 4.55 -20.47 -12.10
N GLY A 43 3.26 -20.23 -12.35
CA GLY A 43 2.74 -20.14 -13.72
C GLY A 43 3.32 -18.94 -14.47
N PRO A 44 3.19 -18.86 -15.81
CA PRO A 44 3.91 -17.89 -16.64
C PRO A 44 3.72 -16.43 -16.20
N TRP A 45 2.48 -16.06 -15.85
CA TRP A 45 2.16 -14.70 -15.40
C TRP A 45 2.76 -14.37 -14.02
N ALA A 46 2.63 -15.29 -13.07
CA ALA A 46 3.19 -15.12 -11.73
C ALA A 46 4.72 -15.14 -11.74
N ALA A 47 5.32 -15.98 -12.59
CA ALA A 47 6.76 -16.04 -12.79
C ALA A 47 7.29 -14.73 -13.39
N TRP A 48 6.59 -14.13 -14.35
CA TRP A 48 6.94 -12.81 -14.89
C TRP A 48 6.95 -11.74 -13.80
N TRP A 49 5.89 -11.67 -12.99
CA TRP A 49 5.77 -10.69 -11.91
C TRP A 49 6.85 -10.88 -10.83
N ALA A 50 7.16 -12.15 -10.49
CA ALA A 50 8.20 -12.47 -9.51
C ALA A 50 9.62 -12.21 -10.05
N ASN A 51 9.87 -12.46 -11.33
CA ASN A 51 11.15 -12.10 -11.96
C ASN A 51 11.33 -10.58 -12.03
N LEU A 52 10.25 -9.82 -12.26
CA LEU A 52 10.28 -8.36 -12.21
C LEU A 52 10.79 -7.84 -10.85
N TYR A 53 10.30 -8.44 -9.76
CA TYR A 53 10.75 -8.15 -8.40
C TYR A 53 12.22 -8.51 -8.17
N ASN A 54 12.66 -9.67 -8.69
CA ASN A 54 14.03 -10.15 -8.51
C ASN A 54 15.06 -9.36 -9.33
N GLU A 55 14.69 -8.86 -10.50
CA GLU A 55 15.59 -8.13 -11.40
C GLU A 55 15.68 -6.64 -11.05
N SER A 56 14.57 -6.00 -10.68
CA SER A 56 14.55 -4.57 -10.36
C SER A 56 13.37 -4.18 -9.48
N HIS A 57 13.63 -3.93 -8.19
CA HIS A 57 12.63 -3.41 -7.26
C HIS A 57 12.03 -2.09 -7.72
N VAL A 58 12.82 -1.21 -8.35
CA VAL A 58 12.32 0.09 -8.86
C VAL A 58 11.29 -0.13 -9.95
N TYR A 59 11.59 -1.00 -10.92
CA TYR A 59 10.68 -1.26 -12.03
C TYR A 59 9.42 -1.98 -11.54
N PHE A 60 9.57 -2.94 -10.63
CA PHE A 60 8.46 -3.59 -9.95
C PHE A 60 7.55 -2.59 -9.22
N THR A 61 8.12 -1.64 -8.47
CA THR A 61 7.36 -0.61 -7.75
C THR A 61 6.58 0.27 -8.73
N LEU A 62 7.20 0.75 -9.81
CA LEU A 62 6.54 1.58 -10.81
C LEU A 62 5.35 0.86 -11.45
N VAL A 63 5.56 -0.39 -11.89
CA VAL A 63 4.51 -1.20 -12.49
C VAL A 63 3.37 -1.43 -11.50
N THR A 64 3.68 -1.76 -10.25
CA THR A 64 2.67 -2.05 -9.22
C THR A 64 1.85 -0.81 -8.83
N VAL A 65 2.51 0.34 -8.63
CA VAL A 65 1.87 1.61 -8.26
C VAL A 65 0.89 2.08 -9.35
N ILE A 66 1.17 1.78 -10.62
CA ILE A 66 0.27 2.11 -11.74
C ILE A 66 -0.82 1.03 -11.90
N ALA A 67 -0.46 -0.25 -11.85
CA ALA A 67 -1.38 -1.34 -12.13
C ALA A 67 -2.52 -1.42 -11.10
N VAL A 68 -2.23 -1.26 -9.81
CA VAL A 68 -3.25 -1.36 -8.74
C VAL A 68 -4.41 -0.37 -8.93
N PRO A 69 -4.19 0.95 -9.06
CA PRO A 69 -5.29 1.89 -9.27
C PRO A 69 -5.98 1.70 -10.62
N VAL A 70 -5.25 1.32 -11.68
CA VAL A 70 -5.86 1.07 -12.99
C VAL A 70 -6.81 -0.12 -12.96
N ILE A 71 -6.38 -1.24 -12.35
CA ILE A 71 -7.23 -2.43 -12.17
C ILE A 71 -8.42 -2.11 -11.26
N GLY A 72 -8.18 -1.36 -10.17
CA GLY A 72 -9.26 -0.88 -9.29
C GLY A 72 -10.30 -0.05 -10.02
N LEU A 73 -9.88 0.87 -10.89
CA LEU A 73 -10.77 1.67 -11.74
C LEU A 73 -11.57 0.78 -12.71
N ILE A 74 -10.91 -0.16 -13.38
CA ILE A 74 -11.57 -1.09 -14.30
C ILE A 74 -12.65 -1.89 -13.57
N PHE A 75 -12.33 -2.46 -12.41
CA PHE A 75 -13.31 -3.21 -11.62
C PHE A 75 -14.44 -2.34 -11.08
N GLY A 76 -14.15 -1.09 -10.68
CA GLY A 76 -15.19 -0.14 -10.27
C GLY A 76 -16.18 0.14 -11.40
N VAL A 77 -15.67 0.45 -12.60
CA VAL A 77 -16.51 0.70 -13.78
C VAL A 77 -17.31 -0.54 -14.19
N LEU A 78 -16.70 -1.73 -14.14
CA LEU A 78 -17.40 -2.99 -14.42
C LEU A 78 -18.49 -3.26 -13.40
N ALA A 79 -18.23 -3.01 -12.11
CA ALA A 79 -19.23 -3.16 -11.06
C ALA A 79 -20.41 -2.20 -11.28
N ASP A 80 -20.14 -0.93 -11.62
CA ASP A 80 -21.18 0.04 -11.95
C ASP A 80 -22.04 -0.40 -13.14
N LEU A 81 -21.43 -0.95 -14.19
CA LEU A 81 -22.15 -1.48 -15.35
C LEU A 81 -23.04 -2.66 -14.99
N VAL A 82 -22.53 -3.60 -14.19
CA VAL A 82 -23.30 -4.78 -13.74
C VAL A 82 -24.46 -4.36 -12.83
N MET A 83 -24.22 -3.44 -11.88
CA MET A 83 -25.27 -2.91 -11.00
C MET A 83 -26.35 -2.16 -11.79
N GLY A 84 -25.96 -1.40 -12.81
CA GLY A 84 -26.88 -0.76 -13.76
C GLY A 84 -27.73 -1.75 -14.55
N HIS A 85 -27.17 -2.89 -14.95
CA HIS A 85 -27.90 -3.92 -15.71
C HIS A 85 -28.88 -4.72 -14.85
N ILE A 86 -28.54 -4.99 -13.59
CA ILE A 86 -29.38 -5.77 -12.66
C ILE A 86 -30.50 -4.90 -12.05
N GLY A 87 -30.43 -3.58 -12.17
CA GLY A 87 -31.43 -2.65 -11.63
C GLY A 87 -31.34 -2.43 -10.12
N ILE A 88 -30.19 -2.76 -9.51
CA ILE A 88 -29.86 -2.44 -8.11
C ILE A 88 -29.23 -1.03 -8.01
N ASP A 89 -28.95 -0.40 -9.15
CA ASP A 89 -28.41 0.95 -9.21
C ASP A 89 -29.34 1.95 -8.49
N LEU A 90 -28.82 2.54 -7.41
CA LEU A 90 -29.54 3.49 -6.56
C LEU A 90 -29.64 4.89 -7.19
N LYS A 91 -29.03 5.12 -8.37
CA LYS A 91 -29.10 6.42 -9.08
C LYS A 91 -30.53 6.87 -9.40
N SER A 92 -31.49 5.94 -9.49
CA SER A 92 -32.89 6.24 -9.79
C SER A 92 -33.85 6.02 -8.62
N ARG A 93 -33.39 5.50 -7.47
CA ARG A 93 -34.21 5.41 -6.26
C ARG A 93 -34.22 6.76 -5.57
N GLU A 94 -35.16 7.58 -6.04
CA GLU A 94 -35.81 8.64 -5.31
C GLU A 94 -34.98 9.32 -4.20
N LEU A 95 -34.57 10.54 -4.51
CA LEU A 95 -34.60 11.69 -3.60
C LEU A 95 -35.99 11.90 -2.94
N ALA A 96 -36.80 10.86 -2.71
CA ALA A 96 -38.14 10.97 -2.09
C ALA A 96 -38.18 10.61 -0.62
N GLU A 97 -37.02 10.60 0.02
CA GLU A 97 -36.95 10.96 1.42
C GLU A 97 -36.26 12.34 1.50
N HIS A 98 -36.95 13.39 1.02
CA HIS A 98 -37.03 14.74 1.62
C HIS A 98 -37.93 15.69 0.81
#